data_AF-A0A495FK79-F1
#
_entry.id   AF-A0A495FK79-F1
#
_cell.length_a   1.000
_cell.length_b   1.000
_cell.length_c   1.000
_cell.angle_alpha   90.00
_cell.angle_beta   90.00
_cell.angle_gamma   90.00
#
_symmetry.space_group_name_H-M   'P 1'
#
loop_
_entity.id
_entity.type
_entity.pdbx_description
1 polymer ?
#
loop_
_entity_poly.entity_id
_entity_poly.type
_entity_poly.pdbx_seq_one_letter_code
_entity_poly.pdbx_strand_id
1 'polypeptide(L)'
;MNTSKTPPSDTAVHATVQKQRRIQTEQDRHDTHQPPKSKARPTQGKGSPAAPGPGHAEPAPPLPDQHLAKPGLEADMELKPQFEAAHYRGSDKLKGFSTLVTGGDSGIGRAVAVLFAREGADVAIAYLAEHADAEQTRQLVEAEGGRCILIPGDVNDAAYCADAVRQVITAFGKLNVLVNNAAFQEHAASLEELTAERFDETFQTNIYGYFHMAKAALPHLHRGDSIINTGSVTGLRGSKELIDYSATKGAIHAFTKALAHNLADQGIRVNAVAPGPVWTPLNPADKAPDDIEKFGAKTHLGRPAQPEEISPAYVFLAAPCCSSYITGTVLPITGNAGDGA
;
A
#
# COMPACT_ATOMS: atom_id res chain seq x y z
N MET A 1 14.91 -35.09 21.25
CA MET A 1 14.99 -33.62 21.40
C MET A 1 15.05 -33.03 20.01
N ASN A 2 13.90 -32.67 19.45
CA ASN A 2 13.80 -32.12 18.11
C ASN A 2 13.91 -30.60 18.26
N THR A 3 15.10 -30.03 18.08
CA THR A 3 15.28 -28.59 18.01
C THR A 3 14.61 -28.12 16.72
N SER A 4 13.39 -27.62 16.85
CA SER A 4 12.69 -26.86 15.81
C SER A 4 13.60 -25.72 15.38
N LYS A 5 14.35 -25.90 14.28
CA LYS A 5 15.02 -24.80 13.61
C LYS A 5 13.92 -23.98 12.96
N THR A 6 13.65 -22.81 13.52
CA THR A 6 12.84 -21.78 12.90
C THR A 6 13.39 -21.53 11.49
N PRO A 7 12.55 -21.51 10.42
CA PRO A 7 13.01 -21.25 9.06
C PRO A 7 13.85 -19.97 8.98
N PRO A 8 14.88 -19.91 8.10
CA PRO A 8 15.69 -18.70 7.92
C PRO A 8 14.85 -17.45 7.60
N SER A 9 13.73 -17.62 6.87
CA SER A 9 12.78 -16.56 6.51
C SER A 9 12.13 -15.93 7.74
N ASP A 10 11.71 -16.73 8.71
CA ASP A 10 11.02 -16.26 9.92
C ASP A 10 11.96 -15.43 10.81
N THR A 11 13.26 -15.72 10.79
CA THR A 11 14.27 -14.94 11.53
C THR A 11 14.50 -13.57 10.90
N ALA A 12 14.55 -13.50 9.56
CA ALA A 12 14.71 -12.24 8.83
C ALA A 12 13.48 -11.34 8.97
N VAL A 13 12.28 -11.88 8.80
CA VAL A 13 11.01 -11.16 9.03
C VAL A 13 10.96 -10.59 10.45
N HIS A 14 11.29 -11.40 11.46
CA HIS A 14 11.32 -10.93 12.84
C HIS A 14 12.31 -9.77 13.03
N ALA A 15 13.51 -9.86 12.43
CA ALA A 15 14.51 -8.80 12.52
C ALA A 15 14.00 -7.48 11.91
N THR A 16 13.33 -7.55 10.75
CA THR A 16 12.72 -6.38 10.10
C THR A 16 11.62 -5.77 10.95
N VAL A 17 10.70 -6.58 11.50
CA VAL A 17 9.65 -6.08 12.41
C VAL A 17 10.26 -5.39 13.64
N GLN A 18 11.31 -5.97 14.25
CA GLN A 18 11.98 -5.35 15.39
C GLN A 18 12.70 -4.05 15.02
N LYS A 19 13.32 -3.99 13.83
CA LYS A 19 13.95 -2.77 13.31
C LYS A 19 12.91 -1.66 13.11
N GLN A 20 11.79 -1.96 12.45
CA GLN A 20 10.71 -1.01 12.22
C GLN A 20 10.09 -0.49 13.53
N ARG A 21 9.88 -1.37 14.51
CA ARG A 21 9.39 -0.97 15.84
C ARG A 21 10.40 -0.14 16.64
N ARG A 22 11.70 -0.43 16.52
CA ARG A 22 12.74 0.39 17.13
C ARG A 22 12.73 1.79 16.55
N ILE A 23 12.67 1.92 15.22
CA ILE A 23 12.58 3.21 14.52
C ILE A 23 11.36 3.99 15.01
N GLN A 24 10.18 3.36 15.05
CA GLN A 24 8.95 3.98 15.56
C GLN A 24 9.12 4.44 17.02
N THR A 25 9.62 3.57 17.90
CA THR A 25 9.79 3.91 19.33
C THR A 25 10.76 5.09 19.52
N GLU A 26 11.79 5.21 18.67
CA GLU A 26 12.69 6.35 18.68
C GLU A 26 11.96 7.64 18.26
N GLN A 27 11.14 7.58 17.20
CA GLN A 27 10.32 8.72 16.78
C GLN A 27 9.30 9.13 17.85
N ASP A 28 8.57 8.18 18.43
CA ASP A 28 7.60 8.45 19.51
C ASP A 28 8.26 9.16 20.71
N ARG A 29 9.52 8.81 21.02
CA ARG A 29 10.29 9.52 22.05
C ARG A 29 10.61 10.95 21.63
N HIS A 30 10.96 11.19 20.37
CA HIS A 30 11.16 12.56 19.88
C HIS A 30 9.87 13.38 19.99
N ASP A 31 8.74 12.83 19.58
CA ASP A 31 7.44 13.51 19.59
C ASP A 31 6.97 13.89 21.00
N THR A 32 7.20 13.01 21.99
CA THR A 32 6.87 13.27 23.39
C THR A 32 7.73 14.35 24.05
N HIS A 33 8.96 14.57 23.56
CA HIS A 33 9.88 15.60 24.10
C HIS A 33 9.72 16.96 23.41
N GLN A 34 8.99 17.04 22.30
CA GLN A 34 8.68 18.31 21.67
C GLN A 34 7.61 19.06 22.47
N PRO A 35 7.72 20.40 22.63
CA PRO A 35 6.65 21.18 23.23
C PRO A 35 5.36 20.96 22.43
N PRO A 36 4.20 20.86 23.10
CA PRO A 36 2.94 20.58 22.41
C PRO A 36 2.79 21.57 21.26
N LYS A 37 2.65 21.06 20.02
CA LYS A 37 2.36 21.89 18.84
C LYS A 37 1.23 22.82 19.27
N SER A 38 1.45 24.14 19.19
CA SER A 38 0.46 25.13 19.65
C SER A 38 -0.89 24.71 19.11
N LYS A 39 -1.84 24.35 19.98
CA LYS A 39 -3.16 23.91 19.54
C LYS A 39 -3.68 24.99 18.62
N ALA A 40 -3.67 24.73 17.31
CA ALA A 40 -4.22 25.66 16.35
C ALA A 40 -5.64 25.89 16.83
N ARG A 41 -5.95 27.15 17.17
CA ARG A 41 -7.24 27.56 17.71
C ARG A 41 -8.30 26.87 16.86
N PRO A 42 -9.25 26.11 17.45
CA PRO A 42 -10.22 25.42 16.65
C PRO A 42 -10.89 26.48 15.79
N THR A 43 -10.62 26.50 14.50
CA THR A 43 -11.46 27.24 13.59
C THR A 43 -12.78 26.52 13.72
N GLN A 44 -13.73 27.17 14.40
CA GLN A 44 -15.14 26.83 14.33
C GLN A 44 -15.58 27.04 12.87
N GLY A 45 -15.10 26.17 11.99
CA GLY A 45 -15.84 25.81 10.80
C GLY A 45 -17.05 25.06 11.34
N LYS A 46 -18.24 25.63 11.17
CA LYS A 46 -19.50 24.90 11.25
C LYS A 46 -19.25 23.51 10.69
N GLY A 47 -19.51 22.44 11.46
CA GLY A 47 -19.27 21.06 11.03
C GLY A 47 -19.70 20.92 9.58
N SER A 48 -18.71 20.78 8.69
CA SER A 48 -19.00 20.64 7.28
C SER A 48 -19.86 19.38 7.17
N PRO A 49 -20.99 19.43 6.46
CA PRO A 49 -21.81 18.25 6.25
C PRO A 49 -20.93 17.12 5.70
N ALA A 50 -21.26 15.87 6.07
CA ALA A 50 -20.58 14.67 5.58
C ALA A 50 -20.19 14.87 4.12
N ALA A 51 -18.89 14.86 3.87
CA ALA A 51 -18.38 15.22 2.56
C ALA A 51 -18.98 14.31 1.48
N PRO A 52 -19.20 14.81 0.26
CA PRO A 52 -19.88 14.06 -0.78
C PRO A 52 -19.08 12.79 -1.13
N GLY A 53 -19.51 11.64 -0.60
CA GLY A 53 -19.27 10.36 -1.23
C GLY A 53 -20.08 10.26 -2.53
N PRO A 54 -19.86 9.23 -3.36
CA PRO A 54 -20.55 9.04 -4.64
C PRO A 54 -22.00 8.56 -4.47
N GLY A 55 -22.74 9.15 -3.53
CA GLY A 55 -24.13 8.82 -3.19
C GLY A 55 -24.34 8.13 -1.84
N HIS A 56 -23.31 7.99 -1.01
CA HIS A 56 -23.39 7.43 0.35
C HIS A 56 -22.45 8.14 1.34
N ALA A 57 -22.67 7.92 2.63
CA ALA A 57 -21.87 8.49 3.70
C ALA A 57 -20.58 7.70 3.88
N GLU A 58 -19.48 8.43 4.07
CA GLU A 58 -18.13 7.89 4.22
C GLU A 58 -17.56 8.33 5.57
N PRO A 59 -16.67 7.54 6.20
CA PRO A 59 -16.04 7.96 7.44
C PRO A 59 -15.26 9.27 7.24
N ALA A 60 -15.46 10.21 8.16
CA ALA A 60 -14.85 11.53 8.12
C ALA A 60 -14.39 11.95 9.52
N PRO A 61 -13.42 12.87 9.63
CA PRO A 61 -12.97 13.42 10.91
C PRO A 61 -14.10 13.95 11.81
N PRO A 62 -13.99 13.82 13.14
CA PRO A 62 -12.84 13.26 13.86
C PRO A 62 -12.78 11.72 13.77
N LEU A 63 -11.59 11.19 13.47
CA LEU A 63 -11.30 9.76 13.50
C LEU A 63 -10.84 9.33 14.91
N PRO A 64 -10.87 8.03 15.26
CA PRO A 64 -10.40 7.56 16.57
C PRO A 64 -8.92 7.92 16.83
N ASP A 65 -8.63 8.38 18.04
CA ASP A 65 -7.31 8.78 18.52
C ASP A 65 -6.47 7.55 18.92
N GLN A 66 -6.12 6.73 17.93
CA GLN A 66 -5.38 5.48 18.14
C GLN A 66 -3.94 5.57 17.61
N HIS A 67 -3.02 4.86 18.28
CA HIS A 67 -1.64 4.65 17.82
C HIS A 67 -1.29 3.15 17.91
N LEU A 68 -0.79 2.58 16.82
CA LEU A 68 -0.52 1.13 16.68
C LEU A 68 0.97 0.86 16.52
N ALA A 69 1.44 -0.30 17.00
CA ALA A 69 2.82 -0.72 16.74
C ALA A 69 2.99 -1.19 15.29
N LYS A 70 4.08 -0.80 14.62
CA LYS A 70 4.38 -1.25 13.26
C LYS A 70 4.51 -2.78 13.15
N PRO A 71 4.16 -3.36 11.98
CA PRO A 71 3.59 -2.70 10.77
C PRO A 71 2.09 -2.30 10.88
N GLY A 72 1.48 -2.48 12.04
CA GLY A 72 0.07 -2.16 12.30
C GLY A 72 -0.85 -3.30 11.86
N LEU A 73 -1.82 -3.67 12.71
CA LEU A 73 -2.87 -4.61 12.34
C LEU A 73 -4.17 -3.86 12.05
N GLU A 74 -4.78 -4.11 10.90
CA GLU A 74 -6.11 -3.57 10.58
C GLU A 74 -7.19 -4.11 11.51
N ALA A 75 -7.01 -5.36 11.96
CA ALA A 75 -7.79 -5.98 13.01
C ALA A 75 -7.77 -5.22 14.36
N ASP A 76 -6.79 -4.35 14.60
CA ASP A 76 -6.67 -3.55 15.83
C ASP A 76 -7.19 -2.11 15.68
N MET A 77 -7.53 -1.66 14.47
CA MET A 77 -8.09 -0.32 14.26
C MET A 77 -9.52 -0.23 14.83
N GLU A 78 -9.82 0.79 15.62
CA GLU A 78 -11.16 1.03 16.18
C GLU A 78 -12.20 1.30 15.09
N LEU A 79 -11.87 2.21 14.16
CA LEU A 79 -12.64 2.41 12.93
C LEU A 79 -12.04 1.54 11.83
N LYS A 80 -12.74 0.47 11.45
CA LYS A 80 -12.33 -0.44 10.38
C LYS A 80 -12.32 0.26 9.02
N PRO A 81 -11.21 0.17 8.25
CA PRO A 81 -11.20 0.58 6.86
C PRO A 81 -12.26 -0.16 6.05
N GLN A 82 -12.87 0.54 5.08
CA GLN A 82 -13.76 -0.08 4.11
C GLN A 82 -12.95 -0.55 2.89
N PHE A 83 -12.91 -1.86 2.66
CA PHE A 83 -12.11 -2.49 1.60
C PHE A 83 -12.92 -3.42 0.70
N GLU A 84 -14.17 -3.74 1.06
CA GLU A 84 -15.00 -4.71 0.33
C GLU A 84 -15.63 -4.12 -0.94
N ALA A 85 -15.68 -2.79 -1.07
CA ALA A 85 -16.26 -2.09 -2.20
C ALA A 85 -17.69 -2.59 -2.50
N ALA A 86 -18.60 -2.52 -1.53
CA ALA A 86 -19.92 -3.15 -1.60
C ALA A 86 -20.77 -2.70 -2.81
N HIS A 87 -20.48 -1.50 -3.35
CA HIS A 87 -21.13 -0.93 -4.53
C HIS A 87 -20.49 -1.32 -5.87
N TYR A 88 -19.30 -1.92 -5.86
CA TYR A 88 -18.63 -2.42 -7.06
C TYR A 88 -19.25 -3.75 -7.51
N ARG A 89 -19.40 -3.92 -8.83
CA ARG A 89 -19.91 -5.16 -9.44
C ARG A 89 -18.87 -5.68 -10.42
N GLY A 90 -18.38 -6.89 -10.16
CA GLY A 90 -17.44 -7.58 -11.05
C GLY A 90 -18.01 -7.78 -12.45
N SER A 91 -17.14 -7.74 -13.45
CA SER A 91 -17.50 -7.88 -14.86
C SER A 91 -16.48 -8.73 -15.63
N ASP A 92 -15.84 -9.67 -14.92
CA ASP A 92 -14.86 -10.62 -15.45
C ASP A 92 -13.66 -9.95 -16.16
N LYS A 93 -13.29 -8.72 -15.78
CA LYS A 93 -12.21 -7.97 -16.46
C LYS A 93 -10.84 -8.62 -16.33
N LEU A 94 -10.64 -9.41 -15.28
CA LEU A 94 -9.41 -10.12 -14.96
C LEU A 94 -9.63 -11.63 -14.96
N LYS A 95 -10.68 -12.11 -15.65
CA LYS A 95 -11.03 -13.53 -15.64
C LYS A 95 -9.86 -14.39 -16.07
N GLY A 96 -9.47 -15.31 -15.19
CA GLY A 96 -8.39 -16.24 -15.40
C GLY A 96 -7.00 -15.61 -15.29
N PHE A 97 -6.85 -14.38 -14.79
CA PHE A 97 -5.55 -13.79 -14.50
C PHE A 97 -4.99 -14.35 -13.18
N SER A 98 -3.67 -14.38 -13.07
CA SER A 98 -2.97 -14.65 -11.81
C SER A 98 -2.24 -13.39 -11.36
N THR A 99 -2.40 -13.02 -10.10
CA THR A 99 -1.89 -11.73 -9.59
C THR A 99 -1.04 -11.93 -8.34
N LEU A 100 -0.07 -11.04 -8.12
CA LEU A 100 0.74 -10.95 -6.91
C LEU A 100 0.65 -9.53 -6.36
N VAL A 101 0.18 -9.38 -5.13
CA VAL A 101 0.02 -8.08 -4.45
C VAL A 101 0.90 -8.06 -3.20
N THR A 102 1.90 -7.17 -3.16
CA THR A 102 2.70 -6.96 -1.94
C THR A 102 2.00 -6.00 -0.98
N GLY A 103 2.05 -6.25 0.33
CA GLY A 103 1.23 -5.56 1.31
C GLY A 103 -0.27 -5.78 1.05
N GLY A 104 -0.62 -6.98 0.57
CA GLY A 104 -2.00 -7.34 0.24
C GLY A 104 -2.83 -7.81 1.43
N ASP A 105 -2.24 -7.88 2.62
CA ASP A 105 -2.87 -8.29 3.87
C ASP A 105 -3.85 -7.25 4.42
N SER A 106 -3.63 -5.96 4.13
CA SER A 106 -4.39 -4.84 4.70
C SER A 106 -4.47 -3.63 3.76
N GLY A 107 -5.28 -2.64 4.15
CA GLY A 107 -5.41 -1.35 3.49
C GLY A 107 -5.71 -1.44 1.99
N ILE A 108 -4.99 -0.63 1.20
CA ILE A 108 -5.16 -0.57 -0.26
C ILE A 108 -4.91 -1.93 -0.90
N GLY A 109 -3.87 -2.65 -0.47
CA GLY A 109 -3.52 -3.95 -1.03
C GLY A 109 -4.62 -4.99 -0.80
N ARG A 110 -5.23 -5.01 0.39
CA ARG A 110 -6.42 -5.85 0.70
C ARG A 110 -7.58 -5.53 -0.23
N ALA A 111 -7.94 -4.25 -0.36
CA ALA A 111 -9.03 -3.83 -1.24
C ALA A 111 -8.78 -4.21 -2.71
N VAL A 112 -7.52 -4.12 -3.17
CA VAL A 112 -7.09 -4.55 -4.50
C VAL A 112 -7.21 -6.06 -4.67
N ALA A 113 -6.74 -6.84 -3.69
CA ALA A 113 -6.82 -8.31 -3.71
C ALA A 113 -8.27 -8.78 -3.83
N VAL A 114 -9.18 -8.23 -3.01
CA VAL A 114 -10.61 -8.56 -3.05
C VAL A 114 -11.23 -8.18 -4.41
N LEU A 115 -10.93 -6.99 -4.94
CA LEU A 115 -11.48 -6.57 -6.23
C LEU A 115 -10.93 -7.36 -7.42
N PHE A 116 -9.66 -7.78 -7.36
CA PHE A 116 -9.08 -8.65 -8.38
C PHE A 116 -9.77 -10.00 -8.41
N ALA A 117 -10.03 -10.59 -7.23
CA ALA A 117 -10.78 -11.83 -7.11
C ALA A 117 -12.21 -11.68 -7.65
N ARG A 118 -12.90 -10.60 -7.30
CA ARG A 118 -14.25 -10.27 -7.81
C ARG A 118 -14.28 -10.07 -9.34
N GLU A 119 -13.17 -9.69 -9.95
CA GLU A 119 -13.01 -9.59 -11.40
C GLU A 119 -12.52 -10.89 -12.06
N GLY A 120 -12.43 -11.98 -11.29
CA GLY A 120 -12.16 -13.33 -11.75
C GLY A 120 -10.69 -13.75 -11.74
N ALA A 121 -9.83 -13.07 -10.97
CA ALA A 121 -8.41 -13.39 -10.87
C ALA A 121 -8.08 -14.29 -9.66
N ASP A 122 -7.03 -15.09 -9.80
CA ASP A 122 -6.32 -15.70 -8.67
C ASP A 122 -5.37 -14.67 -8.05
N VAL A 123 -5.20 -14.69 -6.72
CA VAL A 123 -4.46 -13.65 -5.99
C VAL A 123 -3.47 -14.25 -5.00
N ALA A 124 -2.20 -13.92 -5.16
CA ALA A 124 -1.16 -14.18 -4.18
C ALA A 124 -0.92 -12.91 -3.35
N ILE A 125 -0.86 -13.08 -2.03
CA ILE A 125 -0.66 -11.99 -1.07
C ILE A 125 0.71 -12.16 -0.44
N ALA A 126 1.61 -11.22 -0.73
CA ALA A 126 2.89 -11.08 -0.06
C ALA A 126 2.77 -10.02 1.05
N TYR A 127 3.23 -10.32 2.25
CA TYR A 127 3.08 -9.48 3.45
C TYR A 127 4.19 -9.80 4.46
N LEU A 128 4.41 -8.97 5.48
CA LEU A 128 5.54 -9.14 6.37
C LEU A 128 5.26 -10.19 7.46
N ALA A 129 4.37 -9.89 8.41
CA ALA A 129 4.10 -10.71 9.60
C ALA A 129 2.65 -10.64 10.12
N GLU A 130 1.76 -9.92 9.45
CA GLU A 130 0.37 -9.64 9.80
C GLU A 130 -0.56 -10.82 9.47
N HIS A 131 -0.22 -12.02 9.96
CA HIS A 131 -0.86 -13.27 9.54
C HIS A 131 -2.38 -13.29 9.70
N ALA A 132 -2.93 -12.64 10.74
CA ALA A 132 -4.38 -12.57 10.95
C ALA A 132 -5.08 -11.75 9.86
N ASP A 133 -4.50 -10.63 9.47
CA ASP A 133 -5.01 -9.75 8.42
C ASP A 133 -4.87 -10.38 7.03
N ALA A 134 -3.74 -11.06 6.79
CA ALA A 134 -3.53 -11.83 5.56
C ALA A 134 -4.55 -12.97 5.42
N GLU A 135 -4.82 -13.69 6.51
CA GLU A 135 -5.80 -14.78 6.52
C GLU A 135 -7.23 -14.29 6.30
N GLN A 136 -7.61 -13.15 6.88
CA GLN A 136 -8.90 -12.51 6.58
C GLN A 136 -9.00 -12.16 5.10
N THR A 137 -7.94 -11.61 4.51
CA THR A 137 -7.94 -11.26 3.08
C THR A 137 -8.03 -12.50 2.20
N ARG A 138 -7.33 -13.59 2.56
CA ARG A 138 -7.43 -14.88 1.88
C ARG A 138 -8.88 -15.38 1.81
N GLN A 139 -9.57 -15.34 2.94
CA GLN A 139 -10.98 -15.77 3.03
C GLN A 139 -11.89 -14.93 2.16
N LEU A 140 -11.67 -13.61 2.09
CA LEU A 140 -12.44 -12.71 1.23
C LEU A 140 -12.18 -12.97 -0.26
N VAL A 141 -10.92 -13.17 -0.66
CA VAL A 141 -10.56 -13.56 -2.04
C VAL A 141 -11.24 -14.86 -2.44
N GLU A 142 -11.21 -15.87 -1.55
CA GLU A 142 -11.83 -17.16 -1.80
C GLU A 142 -13.37 -17.07 -1.84
N ALA A 143 -13.97 -16.18 -1.05
CA ALA A 143 -15.41 -15.92 -1.08
C ALA A 143 -15.87 -15.29 -2.41
N GLU A 144 -15.01 -14.52 -3.07
CA GLU A 144 -15.25 -14.00 -4.44
C GLU A 144 -15.01 -15.08 -5.52
N GLY A 145 -14.49 -16.25 -5.16
CA GLY A 145 -14.27 -17.40 -6.04
C GLY A 145 -12.86 -17.51 -6.65
N GLY A 146 -11.93 -16.60 -6.30
CA GLY A 146 -10.53 -16.68 -6.71
C GLY A 146 -9.73 -17.64 -5.83
N ARG A 147 -8.66 -18.25 -6.36
CA ARG A 147 -7.69 -18.97 -5.51
C ARG A 147 -6.80 -17.96 -4.81
N CYS A 148 -6.44 -18.25 -3.55
CA CYS A 148 -5.53 -17.39 -2.80
C CYS A 148 -4.36 -18.16 -2.18
N ILE A 149 -3.15 -17.59 -2.25
CA ILE A 149 -2.00 -18.08 -1.48
C ILE A 149 -1.37 -16.94 -0.68
N LEU A 150 -0.90 -17.29 0.52
CA LEU A 150 -0.26 -16.37 1.46
C LEU A 150 1.24 -16.62 1.48
N ILE A 151 2.02 -15.57 1.26
CA ILE A 151 3.48 -15.64 1.13
C ILE A 151 4.12 -14.65 2.11
N PRO A 152 4.22 -14.97 3.40
CA PRO A 152 4.86 -14.08 4.37
C PRO A 152 6.37 -13.94 4.08
N GLY A 153 6.91 -12.74 4.20
CA GLY A 153 8.33 -12.44 4.07
C GLY A 153 8.64 -10.98 3.83
N ASP A 154 9.94 -10.67 3.80
CA ASP A 154 10.41 -9.30 3.64
C ASP A 154 10.83 -9.01 2.20
N VAL A 155 10.17 -8.02 1.57
CA VAL A 155 10.48 -7.55 0.21
C VAL A 155 11.89 -6.96 0.07
N ASN A 156 12.54 -6.63 1.18
CA ASN A 156 13.95 -6.21 1.19
C ASN A 156 14.89 -7.34 0.75
N ASP A 157 14.49 -8.61 0.92
CA ASP A 157 15.27 -9.77 0.52
C ASP A 157 14.95 -10.16 -0.94
N ALA A 158 15.94 -9.99 -1.81
CA ALA A 158 15.85 -10.40 -3.22
C ALA A 158 15.59 -11.91 -3.39
N ALA A 159 16.09 -12.76 -2.49
CA ALA A 159 15.86 -14.19 -2.53
C ALA A 159 14.40 -14.52 -2.17
N TYR A 160 13.84 -13.85 -1.15
CA TYR A 160 12.41 -13.93 -0.86
C TYR A 160 11.56 -13.47 -2.05
N CYS A 161 11.87 -12.33 -2.68
CA CYS A 161 11.11 -11.85 -3.84
C CYS A 161 11.10 -12.87 -4.99
N ALA A 162 12.26 -13.48 -5.26
CA ALA A 162 12.36 -14.55 -6.26
C ALA A 162 11.53 -15.79 -5.87
N ASP A 163 11.57 -16.19 -4.60
CA ASP A 163 10.79 -17.31 -4.10
C ASP A 163 9.28 -17.04 -4.12
N ALA A 164 8.85 -15.83 -3.76
CA ALA A 164 7.45 -15.42 -3.80
C ALA A 164 6.88 -15.57 -5.22
N VAL A 165 7.58 -15.03 -6.23
CA VAL A 165 7.18 -15.21 -7.64
C VAL A 165 7.16 -16.68 -8.02
N ARG A 166 8.17 -17.47 -7.63
CA ARG A 166 8.21 -18.92 -7.89
C ARG A 166 7.01 -19.65 -7.30
N GLN A 167 6.59 -19.30 -6.08
CA GLN A 167 5.39 -19.85 -5.43
C GLN A 167 4.12 -19.51 -6.22
N VAL A 168 3.98 -18.28 -6.72
CA VAL A 168 2.88 -17.89 -7.60
C VAL A 168 2.85 -18.74 -8.88
N ILE A 169 3.98 -18.90 -9.56
CA ILE A 169 4.07 -19.73 -10.77
C ILE A 169 3.73 -21.19 -10.45
N THR A 170 4.17 -21.70 -9.31
CA THR A 170 3.87 -23.08 -8.88
C THR A 170 2.38 -23.27 -8.61
N ALA A 171 1.74 -22.33 -7.92
CA ALA A 171 0.33 -22.44 -7.52
C ALA A 171 -0.62 -22.16 -8.68
N PHE A 172 -0.32 -21.15 -9.50
CA PHE A 172 -1.24 -20.64 -10.51
C PHE A 172 -0.83 -20.93 -11.95
N GLY A 173 0.41 -21.33 -12.19
CA GLY A 173 0.96 -21.66 -13.50
C GLY A 173 1.43 -20.45 -14.32
N LYS A 174 1.16 -19.23 -13.86
CA LYS A 174 1.48 -17.96 -14.53
C LYS A 174 1.42 -16.79 -13.56
N LEU A 175 1.90 -15.63 -14.01
CA LEU A 175 1.73 -14.34 -13.37
C LEU A 175 1.36 -13.33 -14.45
N ASN A 176 0.24 -12.64 -14.29
CA ASN A 176 -0.27 -11.64 -15.24
C ASN A 176 -0.16 -10.21 -14.70
N VAL A 177 -0.29 -10.05 -13.38
CA VAL A 177 -0.24 -8.72 -12.74
C VAL A 177 0.63 -8.76 -11.50
N LEU A 178 1.67 -7.94 -11.48
CA LEU A 178 2.41 -7.62 -10.26
C LEU A 178 1.93 -6.27 -9.73
N VAL A 179 1.48 -6.23 -8.48
CA VAL A 179 1.19 -5.00 -7.73
C VAL A 179 2.23 -4.84 -6.63
N ASN A 180 3.12 -3.86 -6.82
CA ASN A 180 4.02 -3.44 -5.76
C ASN A 180 3.30 -2.38 -4.91
N ASN A 181 2.94 -2.74 -3.68
CA ASN A 181 2.18 -1.88 -2.77
C ASN A 181 2.77 -1.81 -1.34
N ALA A 182 3.48 -2.84 -0.88
CA ALA A 182 4.15 -2.84 0.42
C ALA A 182 5.01 -1.59 0.63
N ALA A 183 4.92 -0.95 1.80
CA ALA A 183 5.70 0.24 2.10
C ALA A 183 5.98 0.37 3.60
N PHE A 184 7.11 0.98 3.92
CA PHE A 184 7.42 1.54 5.22
C PHE A 184 7.27 3.06 5.17
N GLN A 185 6.69 3.62 6.21
CA GLN A 185 6.54 5.06 6.42
C GLN A 185 6.69 5.35 7.90
N GLU A 186 7.42 6.41 8.22
CA GLU A 186 7.44 7.03 9.54
C GLU A 186 7.61 8.54 9.34
N HIS A 187 7.01 9.35 10.20
CA HIS A 187 7.07 10.82 10.17
C HIS A 187 8.25 11.33 10.99
N ALA A 188 8.79 12.50 10.63
CA ALA A 188 9.84 13.18 11.37
C ALA A 188 9.55 14.67 11.37
N ALA A 189 9.76 15.37 12.47
CA ALA A 189 9.51 16.81 12.53
C ALA A 189 10.57 17.63 11.79
N SER A 190 11.78 17.08 11.66
CA SER A 190 12.89 17.72 10.97
C SER A 190 13.83 16.71 10.29
N LEU A 191 14.72 17.19 9.44
CA LEU A 191 15.71 16.34 8.76
C LEU A 191 16.74 15.77 9.75
N GLU A 192 17.04 16.49 10.83
CA GLU A 192 18.00 16.10 11.86
C GLU A 192 17.54 14.88 12.68
N GLU A 193 16.23 14.67 12.80
CA GLU A 193 15.66 13.48 13.47
C GLU A 193 15.76 12.23 12.58
N LEU A 194 15.96 12.40 11.27
CA LEU A 194 15.99 11.29 10.32
C LEU A 194 17.34 10.57 10.35
N THR A 195 17.38 9.44 11.05
CA THR A 195 18.58 8.60 11.12
C THR A 195 18.88 7.93 9.78
N ALA A 196 20.16 7.64 9.53
CA ALA A 196 20.57 6.90 8.34
C ALA A 196 19.95 5.49 8.27
N GLU A 197 19.75 4.83 9.42
CA GLU A 197 19.11 3.52 9.50
C GLU A 197 17.65 3.59 9.03
N ARG A 198 16.90 4.60 9.47
CA ARG A 198 15.52 4.81 9.03
C ARG A 198 15.45 5.16 7.55
N PHE A 199 16.31 6.08 7.09
CA PHE A 199 16.38 6.43 5.67
C PHE A 199 16.61 5.20 4.79
N ASP A 200 17.53 4.33 5.19
CA ASP A 200 17.83 3.07 4.51
C ASP A 200 16.65 2.09 4.56
N GLU A 201 15.99 1.90 5.71
CA GLU A 201 14.78 1.07 5.84
C GLU A 201 13.67 1.51 4.86
N THR A 202 13.41 2.81 4.80
CA THR A 202 12.40 3.39 3.91
C THR A 202 12.75 3.10 2.44
N PHE A 203 14.01 3.25 2.04
CA PHE A 203 14.45 2.97 0.66
C PHE A 203 14.46 1.47 0.32
N GLN A 204 14.94 0.63 1.25
CA GLN A 204 14.96 -0.81 1.06
C GLN A 204 13.54 -1.33 0.81
N THR A 205 12.59 -0.92 1.65
CA THR A 205 11.21 -1.39 1.54
C THR A 205 10.53 -0.82 0.29
N ASN A 206 10.62 0.50 0.09
CA ASN A 206 9.74 1.19 -0.85
C ASN A 206 10.26 1.21 -2.29
N ILE A 207 11.57 1.03 -2.53
CA ILE A 207 12.13 1.03 -3.88
C ILE A 207 13.01 -0.19 -4.19
N TYR A 208 13.81 -0.69 -3.24
CA TYR A 208 14.54 -1.94 -3.52
C TYR A 208 13.57 -3.11 -3.60
N GLY A 209 12.57 -3.20 -2.71
CA GLY A 209 11.51 -4.20 -2.80
C GLY A 209 10.77 -4.18 -4.13
N TYR A 210 10.42 -2.99 -4.64
CA TYR A 210 9.76 -2.83 -5.95
C TYR A 210 10.67 -3.30 -7.09
N PHE A 211 11.97 -2.96 -7.02
CA PHE A 211 12.96 -3.41 -7.98
C PHE A 211 13.15 -4.94 -7.94
N HIS A 212 13.27 -5.54 -6.75
CA HIS A 212 13.45 -6.98 -6.57
C HIS A 212 12.25 -7.78 -7.07
N MET A 213 11.04 -7.37 -6.71
CA MET A 213 9.80 -7.99 -7.20
C MET A 213 9.66 -7.86 -8.71
N ALA A 214 9.86 -6.67 -9.28
CA ALA A 214 9.79 -6.48 -10.73
C ALA A 214 10.83 -7.34 -11.47
N LYS A 215 12.07 -7.39 -10.97
CA LYS A 215 13.15 -8.20 -11.54
C LYS A 215 12.84 -9.70 -11.46
N ALA A 216 12.27 -10.17 -10.36
CA ALA A 216 11.87 -11.56 -10.17
C ALA A 216 10.67 -11.94 -11.05
N ALA A 217 9.70 -11.04 -11.21
CA ALA A 217 8.49 -11.27 -12.00
C ALA A 217 8.75 -11.26 -13.51
N LEU A 218 9.65 -10.40 -13.99
CA LEU A 218 9.84 -10.13 -15.42
C LEU A 218 10.03 -11.38 -16.31
N PRO A 219 10.79 -12.43 -15.92
CA PRO A 219 10.89 -13.66 -16.72
C PRO A 219 9.57 -14.40 -16.95
N HIS A 220 8.54 -14.09 -16.17
CA HIS A 220 7.23 -14.74 -16.19
C HIS A 220 6.11 -13.83 -16.71
N LEU A 221 6.42 -12.57 -17.01
CA LEU A 221 5.49 -11.64 -17.64
C LEU A 221 5.61 -11.69 -19.15
N HIS A 222 4.49 -11.52 -19.84
CA HIS A 222 4.35 -11.62 -21.28
C HIS A 222 3.53 -10.45 -21.84
N ARG A 223 3.42 -10.38 -23.17
CA ARG A 223 2.59 -9.37 -23.84
C ARG A 223 1.16 -9.39 -23.29
N GLY A 224 0.68 -8.23 -22.85
CA GLY A 224 -0.64 -8.06 -22.24
C GLY A 224 -0.62 -7.97 -20.72
N ASP A 225 0.47 -8.40 -20.09
CA ASP A 225 0.62 -8.36 -18.63
C ASP A 225 0.96 -6.94 -18.13
N SER A 226 0.84 -6.75 -16.81
CA SER A 226 0.94 -5.43 -16.20
C SER A 226 1.73 -5.43 -14.89
N ILE A 227 2.49 -4.37 -14.67
CA ILE A 227 3.04 -4.00 -13.35
C ILE A 227 2.36 -2.73 -12.89
N ILE A 228 1.88 -2.70 -11.65
CA ILE A 228 1.25 -1.53 -11.04
C ILE A 228 1.99 -1.21 -9.74
N ASN A 229 2.48 0.01 -9.63
CA ASN A 229 3.25 0.48 -8.49
C ASN A 229 2.42 1.46 -7.65
N THR A 230 2.43 1.30 -6.33
CA THR A 230 1.78 2.24 -5.41
C THR A 230 2.71 3.38 -5.07
N GLY A 231 2.50 4.51 -5.74
CA GLY A 231 3.12 5.79 -5.44
C GLY A 231 2.45 6.50 -4.26
N SER A 232 2.46 7.83 -4.28
CA SER A 232 1.76 8.67 -3.30
C SER A 232 1.68 10.10 -3.84
N VAL A 233 0.71 10.89 -3.38
CA VAL A 233 0.70 12.34 -3.56
C VAL A 233 1.96 13.01 -3.01
N THR A 234 2.58 12.44 -1.98
CA THR A 234 3.86 12.95 -1.42
C THR A 234 5.02 12.78 -2.40
N GLY A 235 4.98 11.80 -3.30
CA GLY A 235 5.95 11.69 -4.39
C GLY A 235 5.77 12.77 -5.48
N LEU A 236 4.55 13.31 -5.60
CA LEU A 236 4.24 14.40 -6.54
C LEU A 236 4.54 15.79 -5.96
N ARG A 237 4.34 15.97 -4.65
CA ARG A 237 4.32 17.30 -4.01
C ARG A 237 5.33 17.49 -2.88
N GLY A 238 5.96 16.41 -2.43
CA GLY A 238 6.74 16.39 -1.21
C GLY A 238 5.86 16.45 0.05
N SER A 239 6.50 16.23 1.19
CA SER A 239 5.95 16.49 2.51
C SER A 239 7.09 16.80 3.46
N LYS A 240 6.97 17.90 4.20
CA LYS A 240 8.00 18.35 5.15
C LYS A 240 8.23 17.36 6.30
N GLU A 241 7.23 16.55 6.63
CA GLU A 241 7.28 15.58 7.74
C GLU A 241 7.63 14.15 7.27
N LEU A 242 7.81 13.95 5.96
CA LEU A 242 7.98 12.62 5.35
C LEU A 242 9.06 12.68 4.26
N ILE A 243 10.27 13.11 4.59
CA ILE A 243 11.33 13.41 3.61
C ILE A 243 11.80 12.16 2.86
N ASP A 244 12.23 11.12 3.58
CA ASP A 244 12.61 9.82 3.04
C ASP A 244 11.46 9.14 2.29
N TYR A 245 10.27 9.11 2.90
CA TYR A 245 9.09 8.53 2.27
C TYR A 245 8.71 9.26 0.97
N SER A 246 8.68 10.59 0.95
CA SER A 246 8.43 11.37 -0.26
C SER A 246 9.48 11.12 -1.34
N ALA A 247 10.76 11.02 -0.95
CA ALA A 247 11.86 10.69 -1.85
C ALA A 247 11.65 9.31 -2.49
N THR A 248 11.30 8.28 -1.71
CA THR A 248 11.01 6.95 -2.26
C THR A 248 9.78 6.93 -3.16
N LYS A 249 8.71 7.66 -2.83
CA LYS A 249 7.51 7.74 -3.67
C LYS A 249 7.78 8.48 -4.99
N GLY A 250 8.63 9.51 -4.98
CA GLY A 250 9.15 10.12 -6.22
C GLY A 250 10.03 9.16 -7.03
N ALA A 251 10.89 8.37 -6.37
CA ALA A 251 11.69 7.33 -7.02
C ALA A 251 10.81 6.25 -7.66
N ILE A 252 9.73 5.81 -7.00
CA ILE A 252 8.74 4.87 -7.56
C ILE A 252 8.10 5.45 -8.83
N HIS A 253 7.76 6.73 -8.86
CA HIS A 253 7.20 7.38 -10.05
C HIS A 253 8.19 7.42 -11.21
N ALA A 254 9.45 7.75 -10.95
CA ALA A 254 10.51 7.74 -11.95
C ALA A 254 10.80 6.31 -12.45
N PHE A 255 10.91 5.34 -11.53
CA PHE A 255 11.09 3.92 -11.82
C PHE A 255 9.97 3.36 -12.70
N THR A 256 8.71 3.70 -12.38
CA THR A 256 7.54 3.32 -13.18
C THR A 256 7.66 3.78 -14.62
N LYS A 257 7.99 5.07 -14.84
CA LYS A 257 8.16 5.64 -16.19
C LYS A 257 9.31 4.99 -16.94
N ALA A 258 10.47 4.84 -16.29
CA ALA A 258 11.64 4.24 -16.90
C ALA A 258 11.40 2.77 -17.29
N LEU A 259 10.77 1.98 -16.40
CA LEU A 259 10.46 0.58 -16.65
C LEU A 259 9.38 0.44 -17.73
N ALA A 260 8.39 1.34 -17.78
CA ALA A 260 7.41 1.38 -18.86
C ALA A 260 8.07 1.55 -20.23
N HIS A 261 9.03 2.47 -20.36
CA HIS A 261 9.80 2.63 -21.60
C HIS A 261 10.62 1.38 -21.93
N ASN A 262 11.24 0.76 -20.92
CA ASN A 262 12.07 -0.42 -21.11
C ASN A 262 11.27 -1.66 -21.56
N LEU A 263 10.02 -1.78 -21.14
CA LEU A 263 9.18 -2.96 -21.39
C LEU A 263 8.13 -2.77 -22.49
N ALA A 264 8.03 -1.58 -23.09
CA ALA A 264 7.02 -1.23 -24.10
C ALA A 264 7.02 -2.19 -25.31
N ASP A 265 8.19 -2.50 -25.86
CA ASP A 265 8.33 -3.38 -27.04
C ASP A 265 7.93 -4.84 -26.74
N GLN A 266 8.05 -5.24 -25.47
CA GLN A 266 7.60 -6.54 -24.97
C GLN A 266 6.07 -6.58 -24.77
N GLY A 267 5.39 -5.44 -24.84
CA GLY A 267 3.95 -5.32 -24.65
C GLY A 267 3.52 -5.49 -23.19
N ILE A 268 4.42 -5.25 -22.23
CA ILE A 268 4.12 -5.24 -20.79
C ILE A 268 3.92 -3.78 -20.37
N ARG A 269 2.82 -3.51 -19.67
CA ARG A 269 2.48 -2.15 -19.23
C ARG A 269 2.97 -1.93 -17.81
N VAL A 270 3.47 -0.73 -17.52
CA VAL A 270 3.93 -0.37 -16.16
C VAL A 270 3.33 0.98 -15.80
N ASN A 271 2.49 1.02 -14.78
CA ASN A 271 1.81 2.24 -14.34
C ASN A 271 1.90 2.38 -12.82
N ALA A 272 1.54 3.55 -12.30
CA ALA A 272 1.45 3.79 -10.88
C ALA A 272 0.12 4.43 -10.49
N VAL A 273 -0.38 4.10 -9.31
CA VAL A 273 -1.45 4.83 -8.63
C VAL A 273 -0.80 5.71 -7.56
N ALA A 274 -1.20 6.96 -7.45
CA ALA A 274 -0.69 7.91 -6.45
C ALA A 274 -1.83 8.35 -5.52
N PRO A 275 -2.10 7.59 -4.43
CA PRO A 275 -3.15 7.93 -3.48
C PRO A 275 -2.82 9.21 -2.70
N GLY A 276 -3.87 9.90 -2.25
CA GLY A 276 -3.82 10.92 -1.20
C GLY A 276 -3.88 10.29 0.19
N PRO A 277 -4.53 10.94 1.18
CA PRO A 277 -4.75 10.32 2.48
C PRO A 277 -5.79 9.19 2.35
N VAL A 278 -5.38 7.97 2.69
CA VAL A 278 -6.25 6.78 2.69
C VAL A 278 -6.23 6.17 4.08
N TRP A 279 -7.39 5.85 4.64
CA TRP A 279 -7.50 5.26 5.97
C TRP A 279 -7.05 3.79 5.96
N THR A 280 -5.83 3.55 6.45
CA THR A 280 -5.15 2.24 6.50
C THR A 280 -4.36 2.11 7.81
N PRO A 281 -3.91 0.90 8.20
CA PRO A 281 -3.08 0.69 9.40
C PRO A 281 -1.75 1.45 9.39
N LEU A 282 -1.24 1.79 8.20
CA LEU A 282 -0.01 2.56 8.03
C LEU A 282 -0.06 3.93 8.74
N ASN A 283 -1.25 4.55 8.82
CA ASN A 283 -1.40 5.89 9.40
C ASN A 283 -1.36 5.88 10.94
N PRO A 284 -2.22 5.12 11.66
CA PRO A 284 -2.14 5.06 13.12
C PRO A 284 -0.85 4.39 13.60
N ALA A 285 -0.16 3.61 12.75
CA ALA A 285 1.18 3.12 13.05
C ALA A 285 2.30 4.12 12.73
N ASP A 286 1.98 5.32 12.23
CA ASP A 286 2.93 6.39 11.91
C ASP A 286 2.67 7.61 12.80
N LYS A 287 1.46 8.16 12.78
CA LYS A 287 1.18 9.49 13.35
C LYS A 287 0.83 9.45 14.84
N ALA A 288 1.12 10.57 15.51
CA ALA A 288 0.59 10.86 16.83
C ALA A 288 -0.96 10.92 16.83
N PRO A 289 -1.63 10.52 17.94
CA PRO A 289 -3.09 10.47 18.02
C PRO A 289 -3.83 11.77 17.61
N ASP A 290 -3.36 12.93 18.06
CA ASP A 290 -3.97 14.24 17.74
C ASP A 290 -3.96 14.58 16.22
N ASP A 291 -2.97 14.06 15.49
CA ASP A 291 -2.84 14.25 14.04
C ASP A 291 -3.67 13.21 13.26
N ILE A 292 -3.97 12.05 13.86
CA ILE A 292 -4.88 11.03 13.32
C ILE A 292 -6.34 11.49 13.32
N GLU A 293 -6.80 12.14 14.39
CA GLU A 293 -8.19 12.61 14.47
C GLU A 293 -8.59 13.48 13.27
N LYS A 294 -7.64 14.27 12.75
CA LYS A 294 -7.85 15.24 11.66
C LYS A 294 -7.39 14.71 10.30
N PHE A 295 -7.04 13.43 10.21
CA PHE A 295 -6.48 12.85 9.00
C PHE A 295 -7.46 13.01 7.81
N GLY A 296 -6.97 13.54 6.69
CA GLY A 296 -7.78 13.82 5.51
C GLY A 296 -8.69 15.06 5.59
N ALA A 297 -8.83 15.74 6.74
CA ALA A 297 -9.72 16.90 6.88
C ALA A 297 -9.39 18.08 5.95
N LYS A 298 -8.13 18.14 5.47
CA LYS A 298 -7.63 19.21 4.59
C LYS A 298 -7.84 18.94 3.11
N THR A 299 -8.34 17.77 2.71
CA THR A 299 -8.64 17.52 1.30
C THR A 299 -9.84 18.38 0.87
N HIS A 300 -10.00 18.63 -0.44
CA HIS A 300 -11.22 19.29 -0.94
C HIS A 300 -12.48 18.46 -0.67
N LEU A 301 -12.34 17.14 -0.55
CA LEU A 301 -13.38 16.24 -0.09
C LEU A 301 -13.45 16.12 1.46
N GLY A 302 -12.68 16.88 2.24
CA GLY A 302 -12.81 16.97 3.70
C GLY A 302 -12.67 15.67 4.52
N ARG A 303 -12.21 14.57 3.91
CA ARG A 303 -12.06 13.24 4.53
C ARG A 303 -10.90 12.46 3.90
N PRO A 304 -10.39 11.41 4.56
CA PRO A 304 -9.54 10.44 3.88
C PRO A 304 -10.39 9.56 2.96
N ALA A 305 -9.76 9.00 1.93
CA ALA A 305 -10.37 7.94 1.16
C ALA A 305 -10.40 6.63 1.98
N GLN A 306 -11.37 5.77 1.69
CA GLN A 306 -11.31 4.38 2.09
C GLN A 306 -10.51 3.56 1.06
N PRO A 307 -9.86 2.45 1.46
CA PRO A 307 -9.15 1.57 0.54
C PRO A 307 -9.94 1.16 -0.71
N GLU A 308 -11.25 0.90 -0.55
CA GLU A 308 -12.13 0.53 -1.66
C GLU A 308 -12.35 1.61 -2.72
N GLU A 309 -12.09 2.88 -2.40
CA GLU A 309 -12.18 3.97 -3.37
C GLU A 309 -10.94 4.05 -4.27
N ILE A 310 -9.85 3.36 -3.88
CA ILE A 310 -8.59 3.33 -4.63
C ILE A 310 -8.52 2.07 -5.51
N SER A 311 -9.03 0.93 -5.04
CA SER A 311 -8.88 -0.36 -5.71
C SER A 311 -9.45 -0.43 -7.15
N PRO A 312 -10.52 0.28 -7.56
CA PRO A 312 -10.99 0.27 -8.95
C PRO A 312 -9.95 0.75 -9.96
N ALA A 313 -9.05 1.66 -9.55
CA ALA A 313 -7.97 2.13 -10.41
C ALA A 313 -6.95 1.02 -10.71
N TYR A 314 -6.72 0.10 -9.78
CA TYR A 314 -5.87 -1.05 -10.01
C TYR A 314 -6.52 -2.02 -11.00
N VAL A 315 -7.83 -2.27 -10.90
CA VAL A 315 -8.55 -3.08 -11.90
C VAL A 315 -8.43 -2.44 -13.28
N PHE A 316 -8.68 -1.13 -13.37
CA PHE A 316 -8.56 -0.37 -14.61
C PHE A 316 -7.16 -0.50 -15.25
N LEU A 317 -6.10 -0.33 -14.45
CA LEU A 317 -4.71 -0.42 -14.93
C LEU A 317 -4.27 -1.87 -15.20
N ALA A 318 -4.81 -2.85 -14.48
CA ALA A 318 -4.49 -4.26 -14.69
C ALA A 318 -5.12 -4.79 -15.98
N ALA A 319 -6.38 -4.45 -16.26
CA ALA A 319 -7.16 -5.04 -17.34
C ALA A 319 -6.80 -4.44 -18.71
N PRO A 320 -6.30 -5.24 -19.67
CA PRO A 320 -5.97 -4.75 -21.02
C PRO A 320 -7.18 -4.15 -21.76
N CYS A 321 -8.40 -4.66 -21.51
CA CYS A 321 -9.62 -4.14 -22.12
C CYS A 321 -9.95 -2.71 -21.67
N CYS A 322 -9.34 -2.22 -20.58
CA CYS A 322 -9.57 -0.89 -20.03
C CYS A 322 -8.41 0.07 -20.33
N SER A 323 -7.18 -0.43 -20.39
CA SER A 323 -5.97 0.42 -20.37
C SER A 323 -4.85 -0.07 -21.31
N SER A 324 -5.19 -0.75 -22.41
CA SER A 324 -4.22 -1.25 -23.40
C SER A 324 -3.32 -0.16 -24.00
N TYR A 325 -3.77 1.09 -24.03
CA TYR A 325 -3.02 2.25 -24.55
C TYR A 325 -2.38 3.11 -23.45
N ILE A 326 -2.29 2.59 -22.22
CA ILE A 326 -1.78 3.33 -21.05
C ILE A 326 -0.59 2.58 -20.46
N THR A 327 0.59 3.20 -20.53
CA THR A 327 1.82 2.77 -19.86
C THR A 327 2.65 4.00 -19.48
N GLY A 328 3.40 3.93 -18.38
CA GLY A 328 4.20 5.04 -17.85
C GLY A 328 3.41 6.12 -17.12
N THR A 329 2.11 5.90 -16.87
CA THR A 329 1.26 6.89 -16.19
C THR A 329 1.38 6.80 -14.67
N VAL A 330 1.32 7.96 -14.01
CA VAL A 330 1.08 8.07 -12.56
C VAL A 330 -0.33 8.65 -12.39
N LEU A 331 -1.27 7.85 -11.91
CA LEU A 331 -2.68 8.22 -11.74
C LEU A 331 -2.94 8.74 -10.32
N PRO A 332 -3.14 10.05 -10.11
CA PRO A 332 -3.43 10.60 -8.81
C PRO A 332 -4.88 10.32 -8.37
N ILE A 333 -5.08 9.87 -7.13
CA ILE A 333 -6.40 9.69 -6.49
C ILE A 333 -6.34 10.31 -5.10
N THR A 334 -6.59 11.61 -5.01
CA THR A 334 -6.10 12.42 -3.86
C THR A 334 -7.19 13.05 -2.99
N GLY A 335 -8.44 13.03 -3.44
CA GLY A 335 -9.51 13.81 -2.82
C GLY A 335 -9.36 15.33 -3.01
N ASN A 336 -8.41 15.78 -3.84
CA ASN A 336 -8.22 17.18 -4.20
C ASN A 336 -8.52 17.40 -5.69
N ALA A 337 -9.12 18.55 -6.00
CA ALA A 337 -9.41 18.93 -7.38
C ALA A 337 -8.11 19.41 -8.07
N GLY A 338 -7.81 18.81 -9.23
CA GLY A 338 -6.60 19.11 -10.00
C GLY A 338 -5.31 18.83 -9.21
N ASP A 339 -4.29 19.66 -9.43
CA ASP A 339 -3.03 19.60 -8.68
C ASP A 339 -3.14 20.16 -7.25
N GLY A 340 -4.36 20.49 -6.80
CA GLY A 340 -4.67 21.26 -5.59
C GLY A 340 -3.89 20.85 -4.34
N ALA A 341 -3.16 21.81 -3.78
CA ALA A 341 -2.45 21.78 -2.50
C ALA A 341 -3.36 22.19 -1.34
#